data_AF-A0A7I8CK18-F1
#
_entry.id   AF-A0A7I8CK18-F1
#
_cell.length_a   1.000
_cell.length_b   1.000
_cell.length_c   1.000
_cell.angle_alpha   90.00
_cell.angle_beta   90.00
_cell.angle_gamma   90.00
#
_symmetry.space_group_name_H-M   'P 1'
#
loop_
_entity.id
_entity.type
_entity.pdbx_description
1 polymer ?
#
loop_
_entity_poly.entity_id
_entity_poly.type
_entity_poly.pdbx_seq_one_letter_code
_entity_poly.pdbx_strand_id
1 'polypeptide(L)'
;MATFDDHLAMICAVAKAMGPDLCEEVAFVGGCTTALLLTDQYTMQQVRHTDDVDLIVHVIKRTGWEKLMEQLRTKGFRENMEADAPICAMYLGSLRVDFMPDDESILSFSNLWYKDALARAETRELVDGLRIRLVRPNISLPPKSKPIFPAGIAIRCRVGT
;
A
#
# COMPACT_ATOMS: atom_id res chain seq x y z
N MET A 1 -2.71 21.34 -3.17
CA MET A 1 -2.34 20.39 -2.11
C MET A 1 -3.41 19.32 -2.11
N ALA A 2 -3.02 18.04 -2.11
CA ALA A 2 -3.98 16.95 -2.01
C ALA A 2 -4.76 17.05 -0.69
N THR A 3 -6.05 16.80 -0.71
CA THR A 3 -6.94 16.85 0.43
C THR A 3 -7.19 15.45 0.98
N PHE A 4 -7.87 15.36 2.13
CA PHE A 4 -8.36 14.07 2.63
C PHE A 4 -9.23 13.35 1.59
N ASP A 5 -10.09 14.11 0.90
CA ASP A 5 -10.98 13.57 -0.12
C ASP A 5 -10.18 13.01 -1.31
N ASP A 6 -9.04 13.62 -1.65
CA ASP A 6 -8.15 13.11 -2.70
C ASP A 6 -7.52 11.77 -2.30
N HIS A 7 -7.04 11.63 -1.06
CA HIS A 7 -6.51 10.35 -0.57
C HIS A 7 -7.60 9.27 -0.52
N LEU A 8 -8.80 9.62 -0.04
CA LEU A 8 -9.93 8.69 -0.01
C LEU A 8 -10.34 8.27 -1.43
N ALA A 9 -10.35 9.20 -2.38
CA ALA A 9 -10.66 8.92 -3.77
C ALA A 9 -9.62 7.97 -4.41
N MET A 10 -8.33 8.18 -4.16
CA MET A 10 -7.26 7.28 -4.62
C MET A 10 -7.44 5.87 -4.05
N ILE A 11 -7.64 5.75 -2.74
CA ILE A 11 -7.87 4.46 -2.07
C ILE A 11 -9.10 3.76 -2.64
N CYS A 12 -10.20 4.50 -2.82
CA CYS A 12 -11.43 3.96 -3.39
C CYS A 12 -11.23 3.50 -4.84
N ALA A 13 -10.49 4.25 -5.66
CA ALA A 13 -10.20 3.88 -7.04
C ALA A 13 -9.42 2.57 -7.11
N VAL A 14 -8.36 2.44 -6.30
CA VAL A 14 -7.53 1.23 -6.23
C VAL A 14 -8.34 0.04 -5.73
N ALA A 15 -9.10 0.20 -4.65
CA ALA A 15 -9.93 -0.87 -4.09
C ALA A 15 -11.05 -1.30 -5.05
N LYS A 16 -11.70 -0.36 -5.76
CA LYS A 16 -12.69 -0.67 -6.80
C LYS A 16 -12.08 -1.45 -7.97
N ALA A 17 -10.88 -1.07 -8.43
CA ALA A 17 -10.18 -1.79 -9.50
C ALA A 17 -9.72 -3.19 -9.08
N MET A 18 -9.18 -3.33 -7.87
CA MET A 18 -8.76 -4.63 -7.33
C MET A 18 -9.95 -5.58 -7.12
N GLY A 19 -11.11 -5.05 -6.72
CA GLY A 19 -12.27 -5.85 -6.38
C GLY A 19 -12.17 -6.51 -5.01
N PRO A 20 -13.30 -7.02 -4.48
CA PRO A 20 -13.42 -7.42 -3.08
C PRO A 20 -12.47 -8.56 -2.69
N ASP A 21 -12.33 -9.58 -3.53
CA ASP A 21 -11.49 -10.75 -3.23
C ASP A 21 -10.03 -10.35 -3.00
N LEU A 22 -9.47 -9.53 -3.90
CA LEU A 22 -8.09 -9.08 -3.78
C LEU A 22 -7.91 -8.08 -2.62
N CYS A 23 -8.93 -7.26 -2.33
CA CYS A 23 -8.93 -6.38 -1.16
C CYS A 23 -8.87 -7.14 0.19
N GLU A 24 -9.28 -8.40 0.24
CA GLU A 24 -9.15 -9.25 1.44
C GLU A 24 -7.73 -9.84 1.60
N GLU A 25 -7.00 -9.96 0.50
CA GLU A 25 -5.64 -10.54 0.46
C GLU A 25 -4.52 -9.50 0.66
N VAL A 26 -4.82 -8.22 0.47
CA VAL A 26 -3.85 -7.11 0.58
C VAL A 26 -4.15 -6.21 1.78
N ALA A 27 -3.15 -5.46 2.26
CA ALA A 27 -3.36 -4.42 3.26
C ALA A 27 -2.81 -3.06 2.82
N PHE A 28 -3.64 -2.04 2.92
CA PHE A 28 -3.27 -0.66 2.63
C PHE A 28 -2.40 -0.08 3.75
N VAL A 29 -1.31 0.59 3.38
CA VAL A 29 -0.32 1.20 4.29
C VAL A 29 0.13 2.57 3.77
N GLY A 30 1.01 3.28 4.47
CA GLY A 30 1.68 4.49 3.98
C GLY A 30 0.96 5.82 4.28
N GLY A 31 1.39 6.87 3.57
CA GLY A 31 0.93 8.25 3.81
C GLY A 31 -0.55 8.46 3.46
N CYS A 32 -0.98 7.88 2.33
CA CYS A 32 -2.37 7.94 1.87
C CYS A 32 -3.36 7.37 2.89
N THR A 33 -3.00 6.28 3.58
CA THR A 33 -3.84 5.67 4.62
C THR A 33 -3.75 6.36 5.97
N THR A 34 -2.65 7.05 6.25
CA THR A 34 -2.48 7.83 7.48
C THR A 34 -3.59 8.87 7.61
N ALA A 35 -3.97 9.52 6.51
CA ALA A 35 -5.09 10.46 6.49
C ALA A 35 -6.41 9.83 6.97
N LEU A 36 -6.64 8.54 6.70
CA LEU A 36 -7.83 7.83 7.16
C LEU A 36 -7.82 7.56 8.68
N LEU A 37 -6.64 7.50 9.29
CA LEU A 37 -6.44 7.11 10.69
C LEU A 37 -6.41 8.31 11.64
N LEU A 38 -6.21 9.51 11.11
CA LEU A 38 -6.21 10.74 11.90
C LEU A 38 -7.64 11.19 12.19
N THR A 39 -7.85 11.65 13.43
CA THR A 39 -9.14 12.16 13.90
C THR A 39 -9.11 13.66 14.17
N ASP A 40 -7.93 14.29 14.25
CA ASP A 40 -7.78 15.73 14.47
C ASP A 40 -7.26 16.46 13.22
N GLN A 41 -7.89 17.60 12.93
CA GLN A 41 -7.62 18.41 11.73
C GLN A 41 -6.20 19.02 11.71
N TYR A 42 -5.59 19.23 12.87
CA TYR A 42 -4.25 19.81 12.98
C TYR A 42 -3.17 18.83 12.50
N THR A 43 -3.27 17.56 12.92
CA THR A 43 -2.34 16.50 12.49
C THR A 43 -2.55 16.14 11.02
N MET A 44 -3.77 16.29 10.47
CA MET A 44 -4.03 16.10 9.04
C MET A 44 -3.24 17.07 8.16
N GLN A 45 -3.01 18.31 8.61
CA GLN A 45 -2.17 19.29 7.88
C GLN A 45 -0.68 18.92 7.86
N GLN A 46 -0.26 18.00 8.75
CA GLN A 46 1.12 17.52 8.83
C GLN A 46 1.34 16.18 8.12
N VAL A 47 0.30 15.58 7.55
CA VAL A 47 0.45 14.38 6.73
C VAL A 47 1.20 14.75 5.47
N ARG A 48 2.34 14.09 5.26
CA ARG A 48 3.06 14.17 3.98
C ARG A 48 2.11 13.69 2.88
N HIS A 49 1.73 14.59 1.99
CA HIS A 49 0.97 14.23 0.80
C HIS A 49 1.78 13.25 -0.04
N THR A 50 1.12 12.17 -0.45
CA THR A 50 1.69 11.16 -1.34
C THR A 50 0.75 11.02 -2.53
N ASP A 51 1.34 10.93 -3.73
CA ASP A 51 0.59 10.75 -4.98
C ASP A 51 0.51 9.26 -5.38
N ASP A 52 0.97 8.37 -4.50
CA ASP A 52 0.96 6.92 -4.62
C ASP A 52 0.17 6.24 -3.48
N VAL A 53 -0.30 5.02 -3.77
CA VAL A 53 -0.96 4.12 -2.83
C VAL A 53 -0.06 2.91 -2.57
N ASP A 54 0.30 2.70 -1.30
CA ASP A 54 1.13 1.58 -0.88
C ASP A 54 0.26 0.40 -0.37
N LEU A 55 0.56 -0.79 -0.86
CA LEU A 55 -0.11 -2.04 -0.49
C LEU A 55 0.93 -3.07 -0.04
N ILE A 56 0.63 -3.80 1.04
CA ILE A 56 1.35 -5.01 1.42
C ILE A 56 0.57 -6.21 0.88
N VAL A 57 1.28 -7.13 0.22
CA VAL A 57 0.70 -8.35 -0.37
C VAL A 57 1.39 -9.58 0.17
N HIS A 58 0.62 -10.64 0.43
CA HIS A 58 1.20 -11.95 0.72
C HIS A 58 1.40 -12.71 -0.58
N VAL A 59 2.65 -13.04 -0.91
CA VAL A 59 2.97 -13.84 -2.11
C VAL A 59 3.97 -14.92 -1.78
N ILE A 60 3.65 -16.16 -2.16
CA ILE A 60 4.52 -17.32 -1.96
C ILE A 60 5.35 -17.52 -3.22
N LYS A 61 6.67 -17.29 -3.11
CA LYS A 61 7.66 -17.40 -4.19
C LYS A 61 7.39 -16.43 -5.35
N ARG A 62 8.39 -16.31 -6.23
CA ARG A 62 8.30 -15.43 -7.41
C ARG A 62 7.18 -15.81 -8.39
N THR A 63 6.77 -17.08 -8.44
CA THR A 63 5.63 -17.51 -9.25
C THR A 63 4.29 -16.96 -8.74
N GLY A 64 4.14 -16.78 -7.42
CA GLY A 64 2.97 -16.12 -6.84
C GLY A 64 2.94 -14.63 -7.21
N TRP A 65 4.11 -13.99 -7.22
CA TRP A 65 4.26 -12.61 -7.68
C TRP A 65 3.82 -12.42 -9.14
N GLU A 66 4.34 -13.22 -10.08
CA GLU A 66 3.94 -13.10 -11.49
C GLU A 66 2.43 -13.30 -11.69
N LYS A 67 1.82 -14.23 -10.97
CA LYS A 67 0.36 -14.44 -11.01
C LYS A 67 -0.43 -13.24 -10.50
N LEU A 68 0.02 -12.63 -9.40
CA LEU A 68 -0.57 -11.40 -8.89
C LEU A 68 -0.46 -10.29 -9.96
N MET A 69 0.69 -10.15 -10.60
CA MET A 69 0.87 -9.16 -11.66
C MET A 69 -0.07 -9.39 -12.84
N GLU A 70 -0.21 -10.64 -13.29
CA GLU A 70 -1.19 -11.00 -14.33
C GLU A 70 -2.62 -10.66 -13.93
N GLN A 71 -3.04 -10.99 -12.71
CA GLN A 71 -4.36 -10.63 -12.19
C GLN A 71 -4.56 -9.11 -12.19
N LEU A 72 -3.58 -8.34 -11.71
CA LEU A 72 -3.63 -6.89 -11.70
C LEU A 72 -3.72 -6.31 -13.12
N ARG A 73 -2.99 -6.88 -14.10
CA ARG A 73 -3.12 -6.51 -15.51
C ARG A 73 -4.55 -6.69 -16.04
N THR A 74 -5.23 -7.80 -15.68
CA THR A 74 -6.65 -8.00 -16.07
C THR A 74 -7.61 -6.97 -15.44
N LYS A 75 -7.20 -6.36 -14.32
CA LYS A 75 -7.94 -5.35 -13.57
C LYS A 75 -7.60 -3.91 -13.97
N GLY A 76 -6.80 -3.74 -15.03
CA GLY A 76 -6.48 -2.43 -15.61
C GLY A 76 -5.20 -1.78 -15.09
N PHE A 77 -4.46 -2.45 -14.18
CA PHE A 77 -3.16 -1.98 -13.73
C PHE A 77 -2.09 -2.26 -14.79
N ARG A 78 -1.11 -1.36 -14.93
CA ARG A 78 -0.02 -1.50 -15.89
C ARG A 78 1.33 -1.23 -15.26
N GLU A 79 2.35 -1.98 -15.65
CA GLU A 79 3.74 -1.66 -15.30
C GLU A 79 4.20 -0.43 -16.10
N ASN A 80 5.08 0.37 -15.51
CA ASN A 80 5.83 1.37 -16.26
C ASN A 80 7.11 0.71 -16.79
N MET A 81 7.37 0.85 -18.10
CA MET A 81 8.55 0.29 -18.76
C MET A 81 9.77 1.23 -18.71
N GLU A 82 9.65 2.38 -18.06
CA GLU A 82 10.79 3.26 -17.80
C GLU A 82 11.84 2.57 -16.94
N ALA A 83 13.11 2.76 -17.30
CA ALA A 83 14.23 2.05 -16.67
C ALA A 83 14.40 2.36 -15.17
N ASP A 84 13.82 3.46 -14.69
CA ASP A 84 13.87 3.89 -13.31
C ASP A 84 12.58 3.60 -12.51
N ALA A 85 11.61 2.92 -13.13
CA ALA A 85 10.38 2.54 -12.45
C ALA A 85 10.67 1.52 -11.32
N PRO A 86 10.09 1.70 -10.11
CA PRO A 86 10.20 0.70 -9.05
C PRO A 86 9.57 -0.63 -9.48
N ILE A 87 10.23 -1.74 -9.18
CA ILE A 87 9.79 -3.08 -9.64
C ILE A 87 8.47 -3.56 -9.03
N CYS A 88 8.02 -2.92 -7.97
CA CYS A 88 6.74 -3.18 -7.32
C CYS A 88 5.62 -2.23 -7.76
N ALA A 89 5.94 -1.22 -8.58
CA ALA A 89 4.99 -0.18 -8.95
C ALA A 89 4.18 -0.60 -10.17
N MET A 90 2.86 -0.50 -10.03
CA MET A 90 1.93 -0.47 -11.16
C MET A 90 1.17 0.85 -11.20
N TYR A 91 0.49 1.09 -12.31
CA TYR A 91 -0.25 2.31 -12.57
C TYR A 91 -1.70 1.98 -12.92
N LEU A 92 -2.63 2.63 -12.23
CA LEU A 92 -4.05 2.67 -12.56
C LEU A 92 -4.35 4.03 -13.20
N GLY A 93 -4.31 4.08 -14.53
CA GLY A 93 -4.27 5.36 -15.25
C GLY A 93 -2.97 6.11 -14.92
N SER A 94 -3.08 7.30 -14.33
CA SER A 94 -1.93 8.08 -13.84
C SER A 94 -1.57 7.81 -12.36
N LEU A 95 -2.40 7.05 -11.64
CA LEU A 95 -2.19 6.78 -10.22
C LEU A 95 -1.17 5.65 -10.04
N ARG A 96 -0.07 5.93 -9.35
CA ARG A 96 0.92 4.91 -8.97
C ARG A 96 0.44 4.11 -7.76
N VAL A 97 0.64 2.80 -7.81
CA VAL A 97 0.28 1.85 -6.76
C VAL A 97 1.44 0.88 -6.56
N ASP A 98 2.01 0.87 -5.35
CA ASP A 98 3.15 0.05 -5.00
C ASP A 98 2.67 -1.22 -4.28
N PHE A 99 2.89 -2.38 -4.89
CA PHE A 99 2.53 -3.69 -4.35
C PHE A 99 3.76 -4.33 -3.69
N MET A 100 3.84 -4.34 -2.38
CA MET A 100 5.04 -4.75 -1.66
C MET A 100 4.87 -6.15 -1.07
N PRO A 101 5.68 -7.13 -1.47
CA PRO A 101 5.60 -8.48 -0.93
C PRO A 101 6.07 -8.50 0.52
N ASP A 102 5.44 -9.34 1.34
CA ASP A 102 5.83 -9.55 2.73
C ASP A 102 7.12 -10.39 2.89
N ASP A 103 7.56 -11.08 1.85
CA ASP A 103 8.78 -11.90 1.83
C ASP A 103 9.89 -11.25 0.99
N GLU A 104 11.07 -11.07 1.61
CA GLU A 104 12.24 -10.46 0.96
C GLU A 104 12.79 -11.28 -0.21
N SER A 105 12.55 -12.59 -0.24
CA SER A 105 13.02 -13.48 -1.31
C SER A 105 12.35 -13.23 -2.66
N ILE A 106 11.26 -12.44 -2.68
CA ILE A 106 10.44 -12.19 -3.87
C ILE A 106 11.06 -11.09 -4.73
N LEU A 107 11.29 -9.91 -4.13
CA LEU A 107 11.84 -8.74 -4.81
C LEU A 107 13.23 -8.34 -4.29
N SER A 108 13.89 -9.19 -3.50
CA SER A 108 15.17 -8.90 -2.84
C SER A 108 15.11 -7.68 -1.89
N PHE A 109 13.89 -7.26 -1.52
CA PHE A 109 13.60 -6.31 -0.46
C PHE A 109 12.24 -6.67 0.14
N SER A 110 12.16 -6.61 1.46
CA SER A 110 10.92 -6.58 2.25
C SER A 110 11.22 -5.82 3.54
N ASN A 111 10.18 -5.53 4.31
CA ASN A 111 10.34 -5.06 5.67
C ASN A 111 9.98 -6.17 6.65
N LEU A 112 10.79 -6.34 7.69
CA LEU A 112 10.59 -7.34 8.75
C LEU A 112 9.20 -7.26 9.39
N TRP A 113 8.54 -6.10 9.33
CA TRP A 113 7.21 -5.89 9.90
C TRP A 113 6.05 -6.11 8.93
N TYR A 114 6.26 -6.35 7.62
CA TYR A 114 5.15 -6.48 6.65
C TYR A 114 4.26 -7.67 6.94
N LYS A 115 4.85 -8.82 7.26
CA LYS A 115 4.10 -10.02 7.62
C LYS A 115 3.22 -9.80 8.84
N ASP A 116 3.76 -9.16 9.88
CA ASP A 116 3.03 -8.85 11.11
C ASP A 116 1.95 -7.78 10.88
N ALA A 117 2.24 -6.76 10.06
CA ALA A 117 1.29 -5.72 9.71
C ALA A 117 0.13 -6.26 8.87
N LEU A 118 0.42 -7.13 7.89
CA LEU A 118 -0.60 -7.79 7.10
C LEU A 118 -1.47 -8.71 7.97
N ALA A 119 -0.88 -9.44 8.91
CA ALA A 119 -1.65 -10.29 9.84
C ALA A 119 -2.56 -9.47 10.79
N ARG A 120 -2.15 -8.25 11.15
CA ARG A 120 -2.89 -7.36 12.07
C ARG A 120 -3.75 -6.32 11.36
N ALA A 121 -3.76 -6.28 10.04
CA ALA A 121 -4.53 -5.31 9.27
C ALA A 121 -6.03 -5.51 9.51
N GLU A 122 -6.71 -4.42 9.86
CA GLU A 122 -8.12 -4.43 10.22
C GLU A 122 -9.00 -4.10 9.02
N THR A 123 -10.14 -4.77 8.91
CA THR A 123 -11.11 -4.43 7.87
C THR A 123 -11.76 -3.09 8.19
N ARG A 124 -11.78 -2.20 7.21
CA ARG A 124 -12.47 -0.92 7.27
C ARG A 124 -13.41 -0.78 6.08
N GLU A 125 -14.62 -0.37 6.39
CA GLU A 125 -15.60 0.02 5.38
C GLU A 125 -15.34 1.46 4.94
N LEU A 126 -15.31 1.65 3.62
CA LEU A 126 -15.24 2.93 2.93
C LEU A 126 -16.63 3.28 2.41
N VAL A 127 -16.72 4.39 1.67
CA VAL A 127 -17.95 4.76 0.96
C VAL A 127 -18.40 3.65 0.00
N ASP A 128 -19.70 3.60 -0.27
CA ASP A 128 -20.35 2.63 -1.16
C ASP A 128 -20.23 1.14 -0.75
N GLY A 129 -19.95 0.85 0.54
CA GLY A 129 -19.83 -0.52 1.04
C GLY A 129 -18.53 -1.24 0.66
N LEU A 130 -17.56 -0.49 0.12
CA LEU A 130 -16.26 -1.02 -0.24
C LEU A 130 -15.46 -1.35 1.03
N ARG A 131 -14.97 -2.58 1.14
CA ARG A 131 -14.18 -3.03 2.30
C ARG A 131 -12.72 -3.16 1.92
N ILE A 132 -11.84 -2.57 2.72
CA ILE A 132 -10.39 -2.70 2.58
C ILE A 132 -9.78 -3.18 3.88
N ARG A 133 -8.59 -3.78 3.83
CA ARG A 133 -7.79 -4.02 5.04
C ARG A 133 -6.78 -2.90 5.21
N LEU A 134 -6.75 -2.31 6.39
CA LEU A 134 -5.93 -1.16 6.72
C LEU A 134 -4.90 -1.54 7.79
N VAL A 135 -3.63 -1.29 7.52
CA VAL A 135 -2.59 -1.41 8.54
C VAL A 135 -2.79 -0.30 9.57
N ARG A 136 -3.07 -0.66 10.82
CA ARG A 136 -3.10 0.33 11.90
C ARG A 136 -1.68 0.73 12.31
N PRO A 137 -1.44 1.99 12.71
CA PRO A 137 -0.22 2.38 13.37
C PRO A 137 -0.20 1.68 14.72
N ASN A 138 0.52 0.56 14.84
CA ASN A 138 0.66 -0.12 16.10
C ASN A 138 1.85 0.48 16.86
N ILE A 139 1.55 1.04 18.02
CA ILE A 139 2.48 1.71 18.95
C ILE A 139 3.42 0.73 19.68
N SER A 140 3.27 -0.60 19.50
CA SER A 140 4.18 -1.58 20.11
C SER A 140 4.85 -2.49 19.08
N LEU A 141 6.05 -2.12 18.64
CA LEU A 141 7.07 -3.10 18.29
C LEU A 141 8.20 -3.01 19.33
N PRO A 142 8.97 -4.10 19.55
CA PRO A 142 10.03 -4.13 20.55
C PRO A 142 11.00 -2.96 20.42
N PRO A 143 11.59 -2.46 21.52
CA PRO A 143 12.36 -1.20 21.61
C PRO A 143 13.61 -1.11 20.72
N LYS A 144 13.95 -2.17 19.96
CA LYS A 144 15.00 -2.17 18.94
C LYS A 144 14.50 -1.87 17.51
N SER A 145 13.19 -1.78 17.33
CA SER A 145 12.59 -1.39 16.05
C SER A 145 12.38 0.12 16.03
N LYS A 146 12.83 0.79 14.96
CA LYS A 146 12.52 2.20 14.73
C LYS A 146 10.99 2.38 14.70
N PRO A 147 10.45 3.52 15.15
CA PRO A 147 9.02 3.79 15.08
C PRO A 147 8.51 3.51 13.66
N ILE A 148 7.39 2.80 13.55
CA ILE A 148 6.81 2.39 12.25
C ILE A 148 6.18 3.58 11.51
N PHE A 149 5.97 4.71 12.18
CA PHE A 149 5.54 5.95 11.52
C PHE A 149 6.15 7.16 12.24
N PRO A 150 7.38 7.60 11.92
CA PRO A 150 7.60 9.04 11.82
C PRO A 150 6.83 9.49 10.57
N ALA A 151 5.93 10.46 10.72
CA ALA A 151 5.28 11.11 9.59
C ALA A 151 6.31 11.34 8.47
N GLY A 152 6.17 10.64 7.34
CA GLY A 152 7.02 10.82 6.18
C GLY A 152 8.07 9.76 5.83
N ILE A 153 8.06 8.55 6.40
CA ILE A 153 8.79 7.42 5.76
C ILE A 153 8.07 7.06 4.46
N ALA A 154 8.62 7.52 3.34
CA ALA A 154 8.30 6.93 2.04
C ALA A 154 8.80 5.49 2.06
N ILE A 155 7.91 4.53 1.90
CA ILE A 155 8.29 3.14 1.76
C ILE A 155 8.90 2.99 0.37
N ARG A 156 10.22 3.22 0.27
CA ARG A 156 10.89 3.23 -1.03
C ARG A 156 11.18 1.81 -1.48
N CYS A 157 10.39 1.37 -2.45
CA CYS A 157 10.69 0.25 -3.31
C CYS A 157 11.98 0.49 -4.11
N ARG A 158 12.78 -0.56 -4.32
CA ARG A 158 13.98 -0.44 -5.15
C ARG A 158 13.61 -0.29 -6.62
N VAL A 159 14.37 0.54 -7.31
CA VAL A 159 14.39 0.61 -8.77
C VAL A 159 15.04 -0.65 -9.32
N GLY A 160 14.49 -1.21 -10.39
CA GLY A 160 15.08 -2.37 -11.07
C GLY A 160 16.39 -1.97 -11.75
N THR A 161 17.48 -2.68 -11.47
CA THR A 161 18.74 -2.59 -12.23
C THR A 161 18.72 -3.50 -13.43
#